data_AF-A0A526YKC2-F1
#
_entry.id   AF-A0A526YKC2-F1
#
_cell.length_a   1.000
_cell.length_b   1.000
_cell.length_c   1.000
_cell.angle_alpha   90.00
_cell.angle_beta   90.00
_cell.angle_gamma   90.00
#
_symmetry.space_group_name_H-M   'P 1'
#
loop_
_entity.id
_entity.type
_entity.pdbx_description
1 polymer ?
#
loop_
_entity_poly.entity_id
_entity_poly.type
_entity_poly.pdbx_seq_one_letter_code
_entity_poly.pdbx_strand_id
1 'polypeptide(L)'
;ANRFVAEFLGEINMLPLKGVRNADNGATGLCEDRTITLRGNASAVGSNAILAIRPEYMSIAPEATAGENGIAATAVASTYLGAATRLDLTTRQGA
;
A
#
# COMPACT_ATOMS: atom_id res chain seq x y z
N ALA A 1 -17.19 0.57 6.32
CA ALA A 1 -16.68 -0.70 6.87
C ALA A 1 -15.42 -0.40 7.70
N ASN A 2 -15.33 -0.97 8.90
CA ASN A 2 -14.51 -0.50 10.02
C ASN A 2 -13.07 -1.07 9.99
N ARG A 3 -12.05 -0.24 10.33
CA ARG A 3 -10.61 -0.60 10.41
C ARG A 3 -10.36 -1.86 11.25
N PHE A 4 -11.20 -2.08 12.26
CA PHE A 4 -11.14 -3.24 13.17
C PHE A 4 -11.36 -4.60 12.47
N VAL A 5 -12.12 -4.65 11.37
CA VAL A 5 -12.36 -5.89 10.63
C VAL A 5 -11.18 -6.24 9.72
N ALA A 6 -10.43 -5.24 9.27
CA ALA A 6 -9.26 -5.43 8.42
C ALA A 6 -8.10 -6.11 9.15
N GLU A 7 -7.98 -5.93 10.47
CA GLU A 7 -6.93 -6.53 11.30
C GLU A 7 -7.25 -7.99 11.71
N PHE A 8 -8.50 -8.45 11.60
CA PHE A 8 -8.92 -9.76 12.15
C PHE A 8 -8.78 -10.94 11.16
N LEU A 9 -8.47 -10.68 9.89
CA LEU A 9 -8.35 -11.72 8.86
C LEU A 9 -7.04 -11.53 8.09
N GLY A 10 -5.93 -12.01 8.63
CA GLY A 10 -4.61 -11.98 7.98
C GLY A 10 -3.86 -10.67 8.13
N GLU A 11 -2.62 -10.64 7.63
CA GLU A 11 -1.76 -9.45 7.67
C GLU A 11 -2.24 -8.41 6.65
N ILE A 12 -2.24 -7.13 7.02
CA ILE A 12 -2.58 -6.02 6.12
C ILE A 12 -1.65 -4.83 6.37
N ASN A 13 -1.06 -4.31 5.30
CA ASN A 13 -0.25 -3.10 5.34
C ASN A 13 -1.16 -1.87 5.30
N MET A 14 -0.85 -0.88 6.14
CA MET A 14 -1.63 0.34 6.31
C MET A 14 -0.74 1.56 6.01
N LEU A 15 -0.79 2.03 4.78
CA LEU A 15 0.11 3.07 4.26
C LEU A 15 -0.60 4.43 4.23
N PRO A 16 -0.07 5.48 4.87
CA PRO A 16 -0.68 6.81 4.84
C PRO A 16 -0.68 7.41 3.43
N LEU A 17 -1.84 7.92 3.00
CA LEU A 17 -1.99 8.70 1.78
C LEU A 17 -2.33 10.15 2.10
N LYS A 18 -1.63 11.08 1.43
CA LYS A 18 -1.86 12.52 1.53
C LYS A 18 -2.33 13.08 0.19
N GLY A 19 -3.08 14.18 0.25
CA GLY A 19 -3.52 14.92 -0.93
C GLY A 19 -4.39 14.06 -1.87
N VAL A 20 -5.21 13.18 -1.31
CA VAL A 20 -6.07 12.31 -2.09
C VAL A 20 -7.08 13.13 -2.88
N ARG A 21 -7.19 12.83 -4.17
CA ARG A 21 -8.12 13.49 -5.11
C ARG A 21 -8.81 12.44 -5.96
N ASN A 22 -10.06 12.71 -6.33
CA ASN A 22 -10.75 11.91 -7.34
C ASN A 22 -10.06 12.07 -8.71
N ALA A 23 -9.99 10.97 -9.44
CA ALA A 23 -9.60 10.90 -10.85
C ALA A 23 -10.70 10.15 -11.60
N ASP A 24 -10.73 10.25 -12.93
CA ASP A 24 -11.87 9.80 -13.76
C ASP A 24 -12.40 8.40 -13.41
N ASN A 25 -11.52 7.45 -13.11
CA ASN A 25 -11.87 6.06 -12.77
C ASN A 25 -11.31 5.62 -11.41
N GLY A 26 -11.14 6.55 -10.47
CA GLY A 26 -10.34 6.26 -9.29
C GLY A 26 -10.05 7.39 -8.32
N ALA A 27 -8.98 7.17 -7.56
CA ALA A 27 -8.33 8.19 -6.74
C ALA A 27 -6.85 8.24 -7.08
N THR A 28 -6.25 9.40 -6.88
CA THR A 28 -4.80 9.55 -6.80
C THR A 28 -4.44 10.10 -5.43
N GLY A 29 -3.30 9.71 -4.88
CA GLY A 29 -2.78 10.22 -3.62
C GLY A 29 -1.29 10.03 -3.53
N LEU A 30 -0.64 10.70 -2.57
CA LEU A 30 0.79 10.56 -2.31
C LEU A 30 1.01 9.62 -1.13
N CYS A 31 1.73 8.52 -1.39
CA CYS A 31 2.39 7.75 -0.35
C CYS A 31 3.86 8.18 -0.35
N GLU A 32 4.30 8.84 0.71
CA GLU A 32 5.63 9.50 0.74
C GLU A 32 5.82 10.48 -0.43
N ASP A 33 6.79 10.22 -1.32
CA ASP A 33 7.13 10.96 -2.53
C ASP A 33 6.57 10.31 -3.82
N ARG A 34 5.73 9.27 -3.69
CA ARG A 34 5.20 8.49 -4.82
C ARG A 34 3.70 8.70 -5.00
N THR A 35 3.29 9.01 -6.23
CA THR A 35 1.88 9.01 -6.62
C THR A 35 1.37 7.58 -6.73
N ILE A 36 0.32 7.29 -5.97
CA ILE A 36 -0.42 6.04 -6.01
C ILE A 36 -1.74 6.28 -6.71
N THR A 37 -2.05 5.45 -7.71
CA THR A 37 -3.33 5.46 -8.42
C THR A 37 -4.17 4.27 -8.00
N LEU A 38 -5.38 4.54 -7.55
CA LEU A 38 -6.33 3.53 -7.09
C LEU A 38 -7.53 3.51 -8.02
N ARG A 39 -7.95 2.33 -8.47
CA ARG A 39 -9.22 2.18 -9.17
C ARG A 39 -10.35 2.05 -8.16
N GLY A 40 -11.47 2.73 -8.39
CA GLY A 40 -12.65 2.63 -7.53
C GLY A 40 -13.29 3.98 -7.23
N ASN A 41 -14.34 3.96 -6.41
CA ASN A 41 -15.04 5.17 -6.01
C ASN A 41 -14.36 5.84 -4.82
N ALA A 42 -13.82 7.04 -5.02
CA ALA A 42 -13.20 7.85 -3.97
C ALA A 42 -14.00 9.12 -3.63
N SER A 43 -15.28 9.18 -3.98
CA SER A 43 -16.14 10.36 -3.75
C SER A 43 -16.26 10.75 -2.27
N ALA A 44 -16.15 9.77 -1.37
CA ALA A 44 -16.25 9.95 0.08
C ALA A 44 -14.89 9.99 0.79
N VAL A 45 -13.76 9.91 0.07
CA VAL A 45 -12.43 9.89 0.66
C VAL A 45 -11.93 11.32 0.83
N GLY A 46 -11.64 11.72 2.07
CA GLY A 46 -11.05 13.02 2.37
C GLY A 46 -9.60 13.13 1.85
N SER A 47 -8.99 14.30 2.03
CA SER A 47 -7.63 14.58 1.55
C SER A 47 -6.54 13.72 2.19
N ASN A 48 -6.79 13.19 3.39
CA ASN A 48 -5.93 12.22 4.07
C ASN A 48 -6.67 10.88 4.18
N ALA A 49 -6.00 9.81 3.78
CA ALA A 49 -6.56 8.46 3.80
C ALA A 49 -5.50 7.44 4.23
N ILE A 50 -5.94 6.20 4.48
CA ILE A 50 -5.05 5.05 4.67
C ILE A 50 -5.29 4.07 3.52
N LEU A 51 -4.22 3.74 2.81
CA LEU A 51 -4.20 2.64 1.86
C LEU A 51 -4.02 1.33 2.63
N ALA A 52 -5.07 0.52 2.65
CA ALA A 52 -5.04 -0.82 3.20
C ALA A 52 -4.77 -1.81 2.07
N ILE A 53 -3.62 -2.50 2.10
CA ILE A 53 -3.25 -3.50 1.09
C ILE A 53 -2.72 -4.75 1.75
N ARG A 54 -3.19 -5.92 1.30
CA ARG A 54 -2.71 -7.20 1.82
C ARG A 54 -1.40 -7.59 1.13
N PRO A 55 -0.42 -8.18 1.85
CA PRO A 55 0.87 -8.56 1.27
C PRO A 55 0.75 -9.47 0.04
N GLU A 56 -0.24 -10.35 -0.01
CA GLU A 56 -0.48 -11.26 -1.14
C GLU A 56 -0.91 -10.54 -2.45
N TYR A 57 -1.30 -9.28 -2.38
CA TYR A 57 -1.55 -8.42 -3.55
C TYR A 57 -0.36 -7.53 -3.91
N MET A 58 0.78 -7.73 -3.25
CA MET A 58 2.02 -7.01 -3.52
C MET A 58 3.04 -7.94 -4.18
N SER A 59 3.89 -7.36 -5.01
CA SER A 59 5.07 -8.03 -5.57
C SER A 59 6.32 -7.24 -5.22
N ILE A 60 7.45 -7.94 -5.14
CA ILE A 60 8.76 -7.32 -4.93
C ILE A 60 9.51 -7.35 -6.25
N ALA A 61 9.96 -6.18 -6.70
CA ALA A 61 10.78 -6.01 -7.88
C ALA A 61 11.84 -4.92 -7.63
N PRO A 62 12.99 -4.96 -8.32
CA PRO A 62 13.99 -3.89 -8.21
C PRO A 62 13.45 -2.51 -8.59
N GLU A 63 12.53 -2.46 -9.56
CA GLU A 63 11.83 -1.26 -10.00
C GLU A 63 10.36 -1.58 -10.29
N ALA A 64 9.50 -0.57 -10.15
CA ALA A 64 8.09 -0.71 -10.49
C ALA A 64 7.90 -0.73 -12.02
N THR A 65 7.04 -1.60 -12.53
CA THR A 65 6.67 -1.60 -13.94
C THR A 65 6.03 -0.28 -14.34
N ALA A 66 6.26 0.16 -15.58
CA ALA A 66 5.61 1.35 -16.11
C ALA A 66 4.08 1.25 -16.01
N GLY A 67 3.46 2.23 -15.34
CA GLY A 67 2.01 2.27 -15.12
C GLY A 67 1.51 1.52 -13.89
N GLU A 68 2.39 0.86 -13.12
CA GLU A 68 2.06 0.24 -11.85
C GLU A 68 2.43 1.14 -10.66
N ASN A 69 1.74 0.93 -9.54
CA ASN A 69 2.13 1.56 -8.27
C ASN A 69 3.38 0.87 -7.73
N GLY A 70 4.31 1.65 -7.21
CA GLY A 70 5.48 1.11 -6.52
C GLY A 70 6.02 2.09 -5.49
N ILE A 71 6.35 1.54 -4.33
CA ILE A 71 6.91 2.23 -3.17
C ILE A 71 8.28 1.63 -2.91
N ALA A 72 9.30 2.48 -2.87
CA ALA A 72 10.65 2.03 -2.56
C ALA A 72 10.72 1.63 -1.08
N ALA A 73 11.24 0.43 -0.82
CA ALA A 73 11.43 -0.07 0.53
C ALA A 73 12.73 -0.88 0.61
N THR A 74 13.26 -1.00 1.82
CA THR A 74 14.44 -1.82 2.13
C THR A 74 14.00 -3.03 2.94
N ALA A 75 14.44 -4.22 2.55
CA ALA A 75 14.23 -5.42 3.37
C ALA A 75 15.10 -5.35 4.63
N VAL A 76 14.45 -5.40 5.79
CA VAL A 76 15.12 -5.34 7.10
C VAL A 76 15.14 -6.69 7.80
N ALA A 77 14.18 -7.57 7.49
CA ALA A 77 14.19 -8.95 7.96
C ALA A 77 13.46 -9.90 6.99
N SER A 78 13.70 -11.19 7.18
CA SER A 78 13.05 -12.27 6.43
C SER A 78 12.77 -13.44 7.36
N THR A 79 11.54 -13.93 7.36
CA THR A 79 11.10 -15.08 8.15
C THR A 79 10.60 -16.17 7.20
N TYR A 80 11.21 -17.34 7.26
CA TYR A 80 10.76 -18.50 6.49
C TYR A 80 9.60 -19.20 7.22
N LEU A 81 8.48 -19.39 6.52
CA LEU A 81 7.24 -19.99 7.05
C LEU A 81 6.92 -21.34 6.39
N GLY A 82 7.91 -21.98 5.75
CA GLY A 82 7.71 -23.21 4.98
C GLY A 82 7.31 -22.90 3.53
N ALA A 83 6.01 -22.87 3.24
CA ALA A 83 5.53 -22.61 1.87
C ALA A 83 5.63 -21.15 1.43
N ALA A 84 5.93 -20.24 2.35
CA ALA A 84 6.05 -18.80 2.10
C ALA A 84 7.24 -18.20 2.86
N THR A 85 7.69 -17.05 2.39
CA THR A 85 8.66 -16.21 3.11
C THR A 85 8.00 -14.87 3.40
N ARG A 86 7.98 -14.46 4.66
CA ARG A 86 7.53 -13.12 5.05
C ARG A 86 8.74 -12.19 5.04
N LEU A 87 8.65 -11.11 4.29
CA LEU A 87 9.65 -10.06 4.26
C LEU A 87 9.16 -8.87 5.07
N ASP A 88 9.95 -8.47 6.05
CA ASP A 88 9.71 -7.21 6.76
C ASP A 88 10.48 -6.13 5.99
N LEU A 89 9.73 -5.14 5.51
CA LEU A 89 10.25 -4.05 4.70
C LEU A 89 10.06 -2.73 5.45
N THR A 90 10.94 -1.77 5.20
CA THR A 90 10.80 -0.41 5.72
C THR A 90 10.86 0.56 4.56
N THR A 91 9.84 1.41 4.43
CA THR A 91 9.81 2.48 3.42
C THR A 91 10.74 3.63 3.82
N ARG A 92 10.93 4.64 2.96
CA ARG A 92 11.86 5.75 3.25
C ARG A 92 11.46 6.55 4.48
N GLN A 93 10.17 6.65 4.79
CA GLN A 93 9.65 7.34 5.97
C GLN A 93 9.32 6.42 7.14
N GLY A 94 9.72 5.14 7.08
CA GLY A 94 9.62 4.22 8.21
C GLY A 94 8.26 3.54 8.37
N ALA A 95 7.44 3.51 7.31
CA ALA A 95 6.22 2.69 7.29
C ALA A 95 6.55 1.21 7.08
#